data_AF-A0A0D8Y207-F1
#
_entry.id   AF-A0A0D8Y207-F1
#
_cell.length_a   1.000
_cell.length_b   1.000
_cell.length_c   1.000
_cell.angle_alpha   90.00
_cell.angle_beta   90.00
_cell.angle_gamma   90.00
#
_symmetry.space_group_name_H-M   'P 1'
#
loop_
_entity.id
_entity.type
_entity.pdbx_description
1 polymer ?
#
loop_
_entity_poly.entity_id
_entity_poly.type
_entity_poly.pdbx_seq_one_letter_code
_entity_poly.pdbx_strand_id
1 'polypeptide(L)'
;MSEKPTILGIGENFEMNVSRSDIQPGTLTCVESLQRIPSPILFPENVPGAGKHNTEHDGMCTSKQKSFRTDLSPDDVKLVNELGRLTPDQLAEYIKNVQNTAYTLGIDEGISPLISRYFAKTPQQKCILARQFSRGKMLQIFSR
;
A
#
# COMPACT_ATOMS: atom_id res chain seq x y z
N MET A 1 58.96 15.39 41.71
CA MET A 1 57.74 14.55 41.77
C MET A 1 57.01 14.81 40.45
N SER A 2 57.43 14.28 39.30
CA SER A 2 57.40 12.88 38.84
C SER A 2 56.05 12.23 39.08
N GLU A 3 55.19 12.25 38.06
CA GLU A 3 54.47 11.08 37.55
C GLU A 3 53.87 11.42 36.17
N LYS A 4 54.32 10.71 35.14
CA LYS A 4 53.67 10.62 33.83
C LYS A 4 52.77 9.38 33.87
N PRO A 5 51.51 9.44 33.42
CA PRO A 5 50.80 8.23 33.04
C PRO A 5 51.10 7.91 31.57
N THR A 6 51.84 6.81 31.45
CA THR A 6 52.22 6.03 30.28
C THR A 6 51.01 5.63 29.40
N ILE A 7 51.15 5.80 28.08
CA ILE A 7 50.32 5.13 27.07
C ILE A 7 50.83 3.68 26.95
N LEU A 8 49.99 2.72 27.32
CA LEU A 8 50.09 1.30 26.96
C LEU A 8 48.71 0.96 26.36
N GLY A 9 48.60 0.60 25.09
CA GLY A 9 49.26 -0.56 24.51
C GLY A 9 48.13 -1.55 24.25
N ILE A 10 47.68 -1.59 23.00
CA ILE A 10 46.56 -2.40 22.54
C ILE A 10 46.96 -3.87 22.59
N GLY A 11 46.11 -4.69 23.21
CA GLY A 11 45.95 -6.10 22.88
C GLY A 11 46.60 -7.07 23.84
N GLU A 12 45.78 -7.87 24.53
CA GLU A 12 45.95 -9.32 24.66
C GLU A 12 44.57 -9.98 24.68
N ASN A 13 44.51 -11.17 24.10
CA ASN A 13 43.33 -11.78 23.48
C ASN A 13 42.54 -12.63 24.49
N PHE A 14 41.20 -12.51 24.50
CA PHE A 14 40.35 -13.57 25.02
C PHE A 14 40.21 -14.63 23.91
N GLU A 15 40.96 -15.71 24.04
CA GLU A 15 41.03 -16.79 23.07
C GLU A 15 39.78 -17.67 23.16
N MET A 16 38.76 -17.37 22.37
CA MET A 16 37.75 -18.38 22.02
C MET A 16 38.34 -19.26 20.91
N ASN A 17 38.67 -20.49 21.28
CA ASN A 17 38.93 -21.58 20.34
C ASN A 17 37.63 -21.88 19.56
N VAL A 18 37.46 -21.19 18.44
CA VAL A 18 36.60 -21.62 17.35
C VAL A 18 37.53 -22.13 16.26
N SER A 19 37.44 -23.42 15.97
CA SER A 19 38.12 -24.05 14.85
C SER A 19 37.76 -23.29 13.57
N ARG A 20 38.70 -22.47 13.09
CA ARG A 20 38.57 -21.65 11.87
C ARG A 20 38.67 -22.54 10.65
N SER A 21 37.54 -23.06 10.21
CA SER A 21 37.31 -23.37 8.81
C SER A 21 35.86 -23.00 8.51
N ASP A 22 35.71 -21.99 7.64
CA ASP A 22 34.48 -21.55 6.96
C ASP A 22 33.59 -20.50 7.65
N ILE A 23 34.12 -19.30 7.89
CA ILE A 23 33.30 -18.10 8.06
C ILE A 23 33.74 -17.06 7.03
N GLN A 24 32.99 -16.95 5.93
CA GLN A 24 33.11 -15.86 4.97
C GLN A 24 32.43 -14.59 5.52
N PRO A 25 33.08 -13.42 5.48
CA PRO A 25 32.51 -12.18 6.01
C PRO A 25 31.48 -11.62 5.02
N GLY A 26 30.19 -11.77 5.35
CA GLY A 26 29.12 -11.08 4.60
C GLY A 26 27.77 -11.78 4.53
N THR A 27 27.61 -12.98 5.08
CA THR A 27 26.32 -13.68 4.99
C THR A 27 25.77 -13.96 6.38
N LEU A 28 24.85 -13.12 6.82
CA LEU A 28 23.92 -13.45 7.90
C LEU A 28 22.98 -14.54 7.36
N THR A 29 23.39 -15.80 7.46
CA THR A 29 22.53 -16.93 7.09
C THR A 29 21.60 -17.23 8.25
N CYS A 30 20.30 -17.02 8.07
CA CYS A 30 19.32 -17.57 8.98
C CYS A 30 19.34 -19.11 8.87
N VAL A 31 19.49 -19.80 9.99
CA VAL A 31 19.41 -21.28 10.04
C VAL A 31 17.95 -21.74 9.97
N GLU A 32 16.99 -20.82 10.05
CA GLU A 32 15.57 -21.14 9.91
C GLU A 32 15.24 -21.50 8.44
N SER A 33 14.81 -22.74 8.24
CA SER A 33 14.26 -23.16 6.96
C SER A 33 12.79 -22.72 6.91
N LEU A 34 12.53 -21.51 6.40
CA LEU A 34 11.19 -21.14 5.92
C LEU A 34 10.91 -21.92 4.63
N GLN A 35 10.82 -23.24 4.73
CA GLN A 35 10.01 -23.99 3.77
C GLN A 35 8.66 -23.27 3.76
N ARG A 36 8.09 -22.99 2.58
CA ARG A 36 6.75 -22.39 2.40
C ARG A 36 5.68 -23.37 2.89
N ILE A 37 5.77 -23.75 4.15
CA ILE A 37 4.83 -24.56 4.86
C ILE A 37 3.70 -23.59 5.22
N PRO A 38 2.44 -23.93 4.93
CA PRO A 38 1.29 -23.11 5.28
C PRO A 38 1.35 -22.62 6.73
N SER A 39 1.00 -21.35 6.94
CA SER A 39 0.88 -20.69 8.25
C SER A 39 0.27 -21.55 9.38
N PRO A 40 -0.75 -22.41 9.16
CA PRO A 40 -1.29 -23.25 10.23
C PRO A 40 -0.34 -24.35 10.76
N ILE A 41 0.73 -24.69 10.04
CA ILE A 41 1.72 -25.69 10.48
C ILE A 41 2.86 -25.04 11.26
N LEU A 42 3.26 -23.82 10.89
CA LEU A 42 4.28 -23.05 11.62
C LEU A 42 3.77 -22.49 12.95
N PHE A 43 2.46 -22.23 13.06
CA PHE A 43 1.83 -21.73 14.28
C PHE A 43 0.63 -22.63 14.64
N PRO A 44 0.89 -23.79 15.28
CA PRO A 44 -0.14 -24.75 15.63
C PRO A 44 -1.05 -24.29 16.78
N GLU A 45 -0.70 -23.20 17.48
CA GLU A 45 -1.49 -22.66 18.58
C GLU A 45 -2.72 -21.90 18.05
N ASN A 46 -3.90 -22.36 18.43
CA ASN A 46 -5.14 -21.64 18.16
C ASN A 46 -5.15 -20.32 18.93
N VAL A 47 -4.93 -19.21 18.22
CA VAL A 47 -5.11 -17.86 18.79
C VAL A 47 -6.55 -17.74 19.32
N PRO A 48 -6.74 -17.40 20.61
CA PRO A 48 -8.07 -17.26 21.20
C PRO A 48 -8.93 -16.29 20.38
N GLY A 49 -10.08 -16.77 19.89
CA GLY A 49 -10.99 -16.00 19.02
C GLY A 49 -10.88 -16.25 17.51
N ALA A 50 -9.81 -16.91 17.02
CA ALA A 50 -9.62 -17.24 15.60
C ALA A 50 -10.09 -18.64 15.20
N GLY A 51 -10.44 -19.49 16.18
CA GLY A 51 -10.67 -20.93 15.96
C GLY A 51 -11.81 -21.32 15.00
N LYS A 52 -12.75 -20.40 14.71
CA LYS A 52 -13.85 -20.65 13.77
C LYS A 52 -13.53 -20.27 12.32
N HIS A 53 -12.54 -19.43 12.06
CA HIS A 53 -12.25 -18.94 10.70
C HIS A 53 -11.16 -19.76 10.00
N ASN A 54 -10.34 -20.48 10.77
CA ASN A 54 -9.20 -21.22 10.24
C ASN A 54 -9.62 -22.54 9.56
N THR A 55 -10.69 -23.19 10.04
CA THR A 55 -11.17 -24.47 9.50
C THR A 55 -11.95 -24.31 8.19
N GLU A 56 -12.54 -23.13 7.95
CA GLU A 56 -13.36 -22.86 6.75
C GLU A 56 -12.51 -22.52 5.51
N HIS A 57 -11.22 -22.26 5.67
CA HIS A 57 -10.32 -21.81 4.60
C HIS A 57 -9.33 -22.87 4.10
N ASP A 58 -9.50 -24.14 4.47
CA ASP A 58 -8.64 -25.26 4.03
C ASP A 58 -8.68 -25.50 2.50
N GLY A 59 -9.58 -24.83 1.77
CA GLY A 59 -9.68 -24.88 0.31
C GLY A 59 -9.21 -23.64 -0.45
N MET A 60 -8.80 -22.54 0.20
CA MET A 60 -8.58 -21.24 -0.48
C MET A 60 -7.13 -20.95 -0.87
N CYS A 61 -6.18 -21.87 -0.68
CA CYS A 61 -4.78 -21.66 -1.04
C CYS A 61 -4.46 -21.91 -2.53
N THR A 62 -5.47 -22.07 -3.39
CA THR A 62 -5.30 -22.11 -4.87
C THR A 62 -5.93 -20.91 -5.58
N SER A 63 -6.50 -19.97 -4.82
CA SER A 63 -6.90 -18.67 -5.36
C SER A 63 -5.63 -17.95 -5.81
N LYS A 64 -5.40 -18.01 -7.13
CA LYS A 64 -4.32 -17.34 -7.87
C LYS A 64 -3.90 -16.11 -7.11
N GLN A 65 -2.70 -16.12 -6.54
CA GLN A 65 -2.10 -14.92 -5.97
C GLN A 65 -2.32 -13.82 -6.99
N LYS A 66 -3.14 -12.82 -6.66
CA LYS A 66 -3.50 -11.75 -7.58
C LYS A 66 -2.18 -11.12 -7.99
N SER A 67 -1.68 -11.45 -9.18
CA SER A 67 -0.40 -10.93 -9.65
C SER A 67 -0.62 -9.45 -9.89
N PHE A 68 -0.16 -8.62 -8.96
CA PHE A 68 -0.08 -7.19 -9.20
C PHE A 68 0.80 -7.01 -10.43
N ARG A 69 0.30 -6.26 -11.41
CA ARG A 69 1.07 -5.95 -12.61
C ARG A 69 2.24 -5.08 -12.17
N THR A 70 3.42 -5.67 -12.12
CA THR A 70 4.67 -4.98 -11.77
C THR A 70 5.32 -4.33 -12.97
N ASP A 71 4.86 -4.65 -14.19
CA ASP A 71 5.45 -4.15 -15.42
C ASP A 71 4.93 -2.74 -15.73
N LEU A 72 5.83 -1.76 -15.68
CA LEU A 72 5.58 -0.41 -16.15
C LEU A 72 5.57 -0.38 -17.68
N SER A 73 4.60 0.33 -18.26
CA SER A 73 4.61 0.57 -19.70
C SER A 73 5.75 1.54 -20.07
N PRO A 74 6.23 1.54 -21.33
CA PRO A 74 7.24 2.49 -21.78
C PRO A 74 6.83 3.96 -21.55
N ASP A 75 5.54 4.26 -21.60
CA ASP A 75 5.02 5.61 -21.38
C ASP A 75 5.01 5.99 -19.89
N ASP A 76 4.70 5.04 -19.00
CA ASP A 76 4.83 5.26 -17.55
C ASP A 76 6.28 5.57 -17.17
N VAL A 77 7.23 4.85 -17.77
CA VAL A 77 8.67 5.08 -17.54
C VAL A 77 9.09 6.46 -18.06
N LYS A 78 8.59 6.91 -19.22
CA LYS A 78 8.86 8.26 -19.72
C LYS A 78 8.32 9.33 -18.77
N LEU A 79 7.07 9.18 -18.32
CA LEU A 79 6.44 10.13 -17.40
C LEU A 79 7.24 10.25 -16.09
N VAL A 80 7.64 9.13 -15.48
CA VAL A 80 8.48 9.15 -14.26
C VAL A 80 9.79 9.90 -14.50
N ASN A 81 10.43 9.69 -15.65
CA ASN A 81 11.66 10.39 -16.02
C ASN A 81 11.45 11.89 -16.29
N GLU A 82 10.29 12.28 -16.83
CA GLU A 82 9.94 13.70 -17.01
C GLU A 82 9.72 14.38 -15.66
N LEU A 83 8.95 13.75 -14.76
CA LEU A 83 8.71 14.26 -13.40
C LEU A 83 10.00 14.38 -12.59
N GLY A 84 10.91 13.42 -12.72
CA GLY A 84 12.20 13.42 -12.03
C GLY A 84 13.17 14.51 -12.49
N ARG A 85 12.91 15.17 -13.64
CA ARG A 85 13.73 16.29 -14.15
C ARG A 85 13.25 17.66 -13.67
N LEU A 86 12.05 17.73 -13.07
CA LEU A 86 11.47 18.99 -12.62
C LEU A 86 12.19 19.53 -11.38
N THR A 87 12.32 20.85 -11.28
CA THR A 87 12.72 21.48 -10.02
C THR A 87 11.57 21.39 -9.00
N PRO A 88 11.83 21.56 -7.69
CA PRO A 88 10.78 21.51 -6.67
C PRO A 88 9.60 22.46 -6.93
N ASP A 89 9.89 23.67 -7.40
CA ASP A 89 8.86 24.66 -7.72
C ASP A 89 8.00 24.24 -8.92
N GLN A 90 8.64 23.71 -9.97
CA GLN A 90 7.95 23.20 -11.16
C GLN A 90 7.09 21.98 -10.83
N LEU A 91 7.59 21.08 -9.99
CA LEU A 91 6.82 19.92 -9.53
C LEU A 91 5.60 20.35 -8.71
N ALA A 92 5.74 21.36 -7.84
CA ALA A 92 4.63 21.91 -7.09
C ALA A 92 3.56 22.54 -8.00
N GLU A 93 3.97 23.25 -9.05
CA GLU A 93 3.05 23.77 -10.07
C GLU A 93 2.34 22.64 -10.84
N TYR A 94 3.09 21.61 -11.26
CA TYR A 94 2.52 20.44 -11.91
C TYR A 94 1.46 19.75 -11.04
N ILE A 95 1.74 19.54 -9.75
CA ILE A 95 0.80 18.94 -8.79
C ILE A 95 -0.47 19.79 -8.68
N LYS A 96 -0.35 21.11 -8.57
CA LYS A 96 -1.51 22.02 -8.53
C LYS A 96 -2.35 21.90 -9.79
N ASN A 97 -1.72 21.83 -10.96
CA ASN A 97 -2.44 21.68 -12.23
C ASN A 97 -3.18 20.35 -12.30
N VAL A 98 -2.55 19.23 -11.91
CA VAL A 98 -3.22 17.92 -11.84
C VAL A 98 -4.42 17.95 -10.90
N GLN A 99 -4.28 18.57 -9.73
CA GLN A 99 -5.38 18.72 -8.77
C GLN A 99 -6.54 19.55 -9.34
N ASN A 100 -6.24 20.66 -10.01
CA ASN A 100 -7.25 21.51 -10.66
C ASN A 100 -7.97 20.77 -11.79
N THR A 101 -7.24 19.99 -12.59
CA THR A 101 -7.82 19.14 -13.63
C THR A 101 -8.72 18.08 -13.01
N ALA A 102 -8.26 17.36 -11.99
CA ALA A 102 -9.06 16.35 -11.30
C ALA A 102 -10.33 16.94 -10.68
N TYR A 103 -10.23 18.13 -10.08
CA TYR A 103 -11.40 18.85 -9.56
C TYR A 103 -12.41 19.17 -10.68
N THR A 104 -11.94 19.77 -11.77
CA THR A 104 -12.79 20.15 -12.92
C THR A 104 -13.47 18.93 -13.53
N LEU A 105 -12.73 17.84 -13.75
CA LEU A 105 -13.27 16.57 -14.24
C LEU A 105 -14.29 15.97 -13.26
N GLY A 106 -14.03 16.04 -11.95
CA GLY A 106 -14.99 15.57 -10.95
C GLY A 106 -16.32 16.34 -10.97
N ILE A 107 -16.27 17.65 -11.23
CA ILE A 107 -17.48 18.46 -11.44
C ILE A 107 -18.15 18.07 -12.77
N ASP A 108 -17.40 17.96 -13.85
CA ASP A 108 -17.97 17.61 -15.16
C ASP A 108 -18.63 16.22 -15.11
N GLU A 109 -17.93 15.19 -14.67
CA GLU A 109 -18.45 13.82 -14.57
C GLU A 109 -19.49 13.63 -13.47
N GLY A 110 -19.42 14.39 -12.37
CA GLY A 110 -20.36 14.29 -11.27
C GLY A 110 -21.67 15.06 -11.54
N ILE A 111 -21.55 16.30 -11.99
CA ILE A 111 -22.67 17.24 -12.10
C ILE A 111 -23.29 17.19 -13.50
N SER A 112 -22.50 17.08 -14.58
CA SER A 112 -23.04 17.08 -15.95
C SER A 112 -24.03 15.93 -16.20
N PRO A 113 -23.73 14.67 -15.82
CA PRO A 113 -24.67 13.56 -15.98
C PRO A 113 -25.89 13.65 -15.05
N LEU A 114 -25.77 14.27 -13.88
CA LEU A 114 -26.89 14.47 -12.96
C LEU A 114 -27.86 15.53 -13.47
N ILE A 115 -27.32 16.66 -13.96
CA ILE A 115 -28.11 17.72 -14.59
C ILE A 115 -28.79 17.18 -15.85
N SER A 116 -28.05 16.51 -16.72
CA SER A 116 -28.61 15.90 -17.94
C SER A 116 -29.75 14.92 -17.63
N ARG A 117 -29.55 14.00 -16.67
CA ARG A 117 -30.60 13.08 -16.20
C ARG A 117 -31.78 13.79 -15.55
N TYR A 118 -31.55 14.91 -14.86
CA TYR A 118 -32.64 15.71 -14.27
C TYR A 118 -33.47 16.41 -15.35
N PHE A 119 -32.84 17.00 -16.36
CA PHE A 119 -33.54 17.67 -17.46
C PHE A 119 -34.35 16.69 -18.31
N ALA A 120 -33.83 15.49 -18.54
CA ALA A 120 -34.52 14.41 -19.27
C ALA A 120 -35.77 13.84 -18.55
N LYS A 121 -36.02 14.19 -17.28
CA LYS A 121 -37.21 13.76 -16.54
C LYS A 121 -38.45 14.56 -16.92
N THR A 122 -39.61 13.91 -16.90
CA THR A 122 -40.89 14.57 -17.12
C THR A 122 -41.25 15.51 -15.95
N PRO A 123 -42.16 16.48 -16.15
CA PRO A 123 -42.58 17.40 -15.09
C PRO A 123 -43.11 16.67 -13.84
N GLN A 124 -43.89 15.60 -14.01
CA GLN A 124 -44.39 14.79 -12.89
C GLN A 124 -43.25 14.10 -12.12
N GLN A 125 -42.25 13.56 -12.83
CA GLN A 125 -41.09 12.92 -12.20
C GLN A 125 -40.25 13.93 -11.41
N LYS A 126 -40.10 15.16 -11.90
CA LYS A 126 -39.43 16.26 -11.17
C LYS A 126 -40.17 16.61 -9.88
N CYS A 127 -41.50 16.70 -9.90
CA CYS A 127 -42.31 16.93 -8.70
C CYS A 127 -42.19 15.81 -7.67
N ILE A 128 -42.20 14.55 -8.11
CA ILE A 128 -42.02 13.40 -7.21
C ILE A 128 -40.62 13.45 -6.58
N LEU A 129 -39.59 13.70 -7.39
CA LEU A 129 -38.21 13.81 -6.93
C LEU A 129 -38.07 14.92 -5.87
N ALA A 130 -38.61 16.12 -6.13
CA ALA A 130 -38.60 17.22 -5.18
C ALA A 130 -39.28 16.86 -3.84
N ARG A 131 -40.43 16.17 -3.89
CA ARG A 131 -41.12 15.69 -2.67
C ARG A 131 -40.30 14.67 -1.88
N GLN A 132 -39.51 13.84 -2.55
CA GLN A 132 -38.65 12.85 -1.88
C GLN A 132 -37.42 13.48 -1.24
N PHE A 133 -36.87 14.54 -1.82
CA PHE A 133 -35.82 15.37 -1.22
C PHE A 133 -36.30 16.06 0.05
N SER A 134 -37.49 16.68 0.05
CA SER A 134 -38.07 17.28 1.26
C SER A 134 -38.36 16.28 2.38
N ARG A 135 -38.44 14.99 2.06
CA ARG A 135 -38.68 13.89 3.02
C ARG A 135 -37.42 13.17 3.49
N GLY A 136 -36.22 13.69 3.16
CA GLY A 136 -34.95 13.13 3.60
C GLY A 136 -34.56 11.80 2.94
N LYS A 137 -35.23 11.39 1.86
CA LYS A 137 -34.96 10.12 1.15
C LYS A 137 -33.85 10.25 0.08
N MET A 138 -32.89 11.15 0.30
CA MET A 138 -31.88 11.54 -0.70
C MET A 138 -31.00 10.35 -1.13
N LEU A 139 -30.50 9.55 -0.17
CA LEU A 139 -29.62 8.41 -0.42
C LEU A 139 -30.27 7.26 -1.23
N GLN A 140 -31.60 7.09 -1.11
CA GLN A 140 -32.35 6.03 -1.80
C GLN A 140 -32.57 6.30 -3.29
N ILE A 141 -32.46 7.55 -3.73
CA ILE A 141 -32.70 7.95 -5.12
C ILE A 141 -31.47 7.70 -6.00
N PHE A 142 -30.26 7.90 -5.46
CA PHE A 142 -29.00 7.71 -6.19
C PHE A 142 -28.51 6.26 -6.22
N SER A 143 -29.19 5.35 -5.50
CA SER A 143 -28.82 3.94 -5.37
C SER A 143 -29.53 3.01 -6.36
N ARG A 144 -30.14 3.54 -7.43
CA ARG A 144 -30.84 2.79 -8.48
C ARG A 144 -30.44 3.30 -9.85
#